data_AF-A0A3B9QHX4-F1
#
_entry.id   AF-A0A3B9QHX4-F1
#
_cell.length_a   1.000
_cell.length_b   1.000
_cell.length_c   1.000
_cell.angle_alpha   90.00
_cell.angle_beta   90.00
_cell.angle_gamma   90.00
#
_symmetry.space_group_name_H-M   'P 1'
#
loop_
_entity.id
_entity.type
_entity.pdbx_description
1 polymer ?
#
loop_
_entity_poly.entity_id
_entity_poly.type
_entity_poly.pdbx_seq_one_letter_code
_entity_poly.pdbx_strand_id
1 'polypeptide(L)'
;MVDTKLPLVQVPIVDYGADEDAMVMYRERGTSRALELDNRGPIRFGPDGRLHSDIVDSYGRYGFYIFTDVIEEQELKEIESDVADMLERSPVTKDAEIDKSGNTALGVGLTARNISWVRPLSDPLGGTDASYGRHQAKMNEPAPPTEAPDYVVQLFLGSLQFSDACLRLYGHPDLLRVAETINGPDFTPFNEAVWIKQPGLGGSVAWHQDGWTHWDSPELDNHTHGFNFMAQLYGCDAANGLWVVPGSHSVGKINIKRMVEEAGSDRLPEAV
;
A
#
# COMPACT_ATOMS: atom_id res chain seq x y z
N MET A 1 -27.23 8.22 -2.65
CA MET A 1 -25.96 8.96 -2.62
C MET A 1 -25.58 9.30 -4.03
N VAL A 2 -25.00 10.48 -4.24
CA VAL A 2 -24.46 10.93 -5.52
C VAL A 2 -23.13 10.19 -5.74
N ASP A 3 -22.81 9.78 -6.97
CA ASP A 3 -21.48 9.24 -7.28
C ASP A 3 -20.41 10.26 -6.90
N THR A 4 -19.53 9.89 -5.98
CA THR A 4 -18.41 10.73 -5.55
C THR A 4 -17.42 10.84 -6.70
N LYS A 5 -17.02 12.07 -7.04
CA LYS A 5 -15.92 12.29 -7.99
C LYS A 5 -14.70 12.76 -7.22
N LEU A 6 -13.67 11.92 -7.15
CA LEU A 6 -12.38 12.34 -6.64
C LEU A 6 -11.85 13.52 -7.48
N PRO A 7 -11.23 14.55 -6.84
CA PRO A 7 -10.67 15.70 -7.54
C PRO A 7 -9.30 15.37 -8.17
N LEU A 8 -9.28 14.35 -9.05
CA LEU A 8 -8.06 13.85 -9.69
C LEU A 8 -7.67 14.68 -10.91
N VAL A 9 -6.38 14.78 -11.15
CA VAL A 9 -5.84 15.38 -12.38
C VAL A 9 -5.86 14.33 -13.48
N GLN A 10 -6.51 14.64 -14.60
CA GLN A 10 -6.52 13.78 -15.78
C GLN A 10 -5.34 14.11 -16.67
N VAL A 11 -4.52 13.11 -16.97
CA VAL A 11 -3.38 13.20 -17.88
C VAL A 11 -3.36 12.01 -18.83
N PRO A 12 -2.68 12.09 -19.99
CA PRO A 12 -2.38 10.92 -20.80
C PRO A 12 -1.63 9.87 -19.98
N ILE A 13 -2.03 8.60 -20.09
CA ILE A 13 -1.27 7.49 -19.50
C ILE A 13 -0.07 7.21 -20.41
N VAL A 14 1.11 7.22 -19.81
CA VAL A 14 2.37 6.85 -20.49
C VAL A 14 2.67 5.37 -20.29
N ASP A 15 3.37 4.78 -21.26
CA ASP A 15 3.89 3.42 -21.19
C ASP A 15 5.24 3.38 -20.45
N TYR A 16 5.80 2.18 -20.30
CA TYR A 16 7.14 1.98 -19.71
C TYR A 16 8.28 2.15 -20.73
N GLY A 17 8.02 2.76 -21.90
CA GLY A 17 8.99 2.98 -22.95
C GLY A 17 9.65 1.70 -23.44
N ALA A 18 10.98 1.64 -23.36
CA ALA A 18 11.74 0.44 -23.76
C ALA A 18 11.43 -0.80 -22.90
N ASP A 19 10.85 -0.63 -21.71
CA ASP A 19 10.48 -1.71 -20.79
C ASP A 19 9.02 -2.17 -20.95
N GLU A 20 8.21 -1.58 -21.85
CA GLU A 20 6.76 -1.86 -21.95
C GLU A 20 6.46 -3.34 -22.18
N ASP A 21 7.08 -3.96 -23.19
CA ASP A 21 6.86 -5.38 -23.48
C ASP A 21 7.23 -6.27 -22.28
N ALA A 22 8.31 -5.93 -21.58
CA ALA A 22 8.75 -6.65 -20.39
C ALA A 22 7.76 -6.49 -19.22
N MET A 23 7.20 -5.29 -19.04
CA MET A 23 6.23 -5.02 -17.99
C MET A 23 4.88 -5.70 -18.26
N VAL A 24 4.43 -5.74 -19.52
CA VAL A 24 3.23 -6.50 -19.92
C VAL A 24 3.40 -7.98 -19.59
N MET A 25 4.49 -8.61 -20.03
CA MET A 25 4.77 -10.01 -19.70
C MET A 25 4.88 -10.26 -18.20
N TYR A 26 5.47 -9.32 -17.45
CA TYR A 26 5.60 -9.41 -16.00
C TYR A 26 4.23 -9.40 -15.32
N ARG A 27 3.32 -8.49 -15.73
CA ARG A 27 1.93 -8.42 -15.24
C ARG A 27 1.15 -9.69 -15.51
N GLU A 28 1.24 -10.24 -16.71
CA GLU A 28 0.54 -11.47 -17.10
C GLU A 28 1.02 -12.67 -16.26
N ARG A 29 2.34 -12.83 -16.09
CA ARG A 29 2.92 -13.90 -15.29
C ARG A 29 2.57 -13.77 -13.82
N GLY A 30 2.72 -12.56 -13.27
CA GLY A 30 2.37 -12.26 -11.88
C GLY A 30 0.90 -12.56 -11.59
N THR A 31 0.00 -12.09 -12.46
CA THR A 31 -1.44 -12.37 -12.37
C THR A 31 -1.72 -13.88 -12.40
N SER A 32 -1.14 -14.60 -13.34
CA SER A 32 -1.34 -16.06 -13.46
C SER A 32 -0.90 -16.78 -12.19
N ARG A 33 0.30 -16.46 -11.69
CA ARG A 33 0.84 -17.02 -10.45
C ARG A 33 -0.02 -16.67 -9.24
N ALA A 34 -0.47 -15.42 -9.13
CA ALA A 34 -1.31 -14.95 -8.02
C ALA A 34 -2.63 -15.73 -7.94
N LEU A 35 -3.23 -16.03 -9.10
CA LEU A 35 -4.50 -16.76 -9.19
C LEU A 35 -4.37 -18.27 -8.92
N GLU A 36 -3.16 -18.82 -8.96
CA GLU A 36 -2.87 -20.21 -8.58
C GLU A 36 -2.72 -20.40 -7.06
N LEU A 37 -2.52 -19.32 -6.29
CA LEU A 37 -2.35 -19.39 -4.84
C LEU A 37 -3.66 -19.68 -4.12
N ASP A 38 -3.62 -20.52 -3.08
CA ASP A 38 -4.78 -20.82 -2.22
C ASP A 38 -4.92 -19.83 -1.05
N ASN A 39 -4.73 -18.53 -1.33
CA ASN A 39 -4.66 -17.47 -0.32
C ASN A 39 -5.72 -16.38 -0.47
N ARG A 40 -6.90 -16.73 -0.97
CA ARG A 40 -8.00 -15.79 -1.21
C ARG A 40 -9.36 -16.36 -0.80
N GLY A 41 -10.19 -15.53 -0.18
CA GLY A 41 -11.58 -15.87 0.15
C GLY A 41 -12.15 -15.00 1.27
N PRO A 42 -13.41 -15.21 1.67
CA PRO A 42 -14.01 -14.45 2.77
C PRO A 42 -13.34 -14.78 4.10
N ILE A 43 -13.46 -13.87 5.08
CA ILE A 43 -13.04 -14.16 6.45
C ILE A 43 -13.88 -15.31 7.00
N ARG A 44 -13.22 -16.30 7.61
CA ARG A 44 -13.88 -17.43 8.29
C ARG A 44 -13.32 -17.60 9.68
N PHE A 45 -14.19 -17.91 10.63
CA PHE A 45 -13.81 -18.17 12.01
C PHE A 45 -14.12 -19.61 12.40
N GLY A 46 -13.24 -20.18 13.23
CA GLY A 46 -13.44 -21.49 13.82
C GLY A 46 -14.46 -21.48 14.97
N PRO A 47 -14.81 -22.66 15.51
CA PRO A 47 -15.70 -22.77 16.67
C PRO A 47 -15.18 -22.09 17.95
N ASP A 48 -13.87 -21.87 18.03
CA ASP A 48 -13.19 -21.13 19.11
C ASP A 48 -13.24 -19.61 18.94
N GLY A 49 -13.86 -19.14 17.84
CA GLY A 49 -13.96 -17.73 17.50
C GLY A 49 -12.71 -17.14 16.83
N ARG A 50 -11.62 -17.92 16.69
CA ARG A 50 -10.36 -17.47 16.07
C ARG A 50 -10.41 -17.60 14.55
N LEU A 51 -9.51 -16.90 13.85
CA LEU A 51 -9.38 -17.04 12.40
C LEU A 51 -9.16 -18.51 12.03
N HIS A 52 -9.89 -19.00 11.03
CA HIS A 52 -9.87 -20.41 10.64
C HIS A 52 -8.45 -20.88 10.29
N SER A 53 -8.06 -22.07 10.76
CA SER A 53 -6.69 -22.61 10.61
C SER A 53 -6.18 -22.60 9.17
N ASP A 54 -7.00 -23.02 8.19
CA ASP A 54 -6.57 -23.00 6.78
C ASP A 54 -6.13 -21.61 6.28
N ILE A 55 -6.77 -20.55 6.79
CA ILE A 55 -6.42 -19.17 6.43
C ILE A 55 -5.08 -18.82 7.09
N VAL A 56 -4.88 -19.17 8.36
CA VAL A 56 -3.62 -18.98 9.08
C VAL A 56 -2.48 -19.76 8.41
N ASP A 57 -2.74 -21.00 8.00
CA ASP A 57 -1.76 -21.85 7.32
C ASP A 57 -1.39 -21.28 5.94
N SER A 58 -2.37 -20.83 5.15
CA SER A 58 -2.14 -20.20 3.86
C SER A 58 -1.39 -18.87 4.01
N TYR A 59 -1.81 -18.03 4.96
CA TYR A 59 -1.10 -16.80 5.33
C TYR A 59 0.35 -17.09 5.72
N GLY A 60 0.60 -18.12 6.55
CA GLY A 60 1.95 -18.51 6.96
C GLY A 60 2.81 -19.11 5.84
N ARG A 61 2.21 -19.73 4.81
CA ARG A 61 2.95 -20.20 3.63
C ARG A 61 3.40 -19.06 2.73
N TYR A 62 2.52 -18.09 2.48
CA TYR A 62 2.77 -17.06 1.47
C TYR A 62 3.19 -15.71 2.03
N GLY A 63 2.94 -15.44 3.32
CA GLY A 63 3.18 -14.16 3.98
C GLY A 63 2.07 -13.13 3.77
N PHE A 64 1.00 -13.49 3.06
CA PHE A 64 -0.18 -12.64 2.85
C PHE A 64 -1.40 -13.50 2.51
N TYR A 65 -2.58 -12.96 2.82
CA TYR A 65 -3.89 -13.53 2.47
C TYR A 65 -4.82 -12.41 2.02
N ILE A 66 -5.64 -12.68 1.00
CA ILE A 66 -6.58 -11.72 0.43
C ILE A 66 -7.99 -12.05 0.90
N PHE A 67 -8.51 -11.24 1.82
CA PHE A 67 -9.90 -11.35 2.20
C PHE A 67 -10.81 -10.71 1.15
N THR A 68 -11.85 -11.43 0.73
CA THR A 68 -12.90 -10.90 -0.15
C THR A 68 -14.15 -10.56 0.66
N ASP A 69 -14.94 -9.61 0.15
CA ASP A 69 -16.27 -9.31 0.67
C ASP A 69 -16.31 -8.91 2.15
N VAL A 70 -15.24 -8.25 2.63
CA VAL A 70 -15.13 -7.78 4.03
C VAL A 70 -15.77 -6.42 4.22
N ILE A 71 -15.47 -5.48 3.33
CA ILE A 71 -15.92 -4.09 3.41
C ILE A 71 -17.16 -3.97 2.54
N GLU A 72 -18.27 -3.53 3.12
CA GLU A 72 -19.53 -3.40 2.40
C GLU A 72 -19.49 -2.24 1.40
N GLU A 73 -20.33 -2.31 0.36
CA GLU A 73 -20.43 -1.25 -0.66
C GLU A 73 -20.71 0.13 -0.04
N GLN A 74 -21.50 0.17 1.03
CA GLN A 74 -21.81 1.39 1.75
C GLN A 74 -20.59 1.97 2.47
N GLU A 75 -19.79 1.12 3.12
CA GLU A 75 -18.55 1.52 3.78
C GLU A 75 -17.53 2.02 2.76
N LEU A 76 -17.41 1.36 1.60
CA LEU A 76 -16.56 1.82 0.50
C LEU A 76 -16.95 3.21 0.02
N LYS A 77 -18.26 3.49 -0.14
CA LYS A 77 -18.75 4.83 -0.53
C LYS A 77 -18.44 5.90 0.50
N GLU A 78 -18.52 5.57 1.78
CA GLU A 78 -18.18 6.49 2.87
C GLU A 78 -16.67 6.78 2.90
N ILE A 79 -15.83 5.76 2.74
CA ILE A 79 -14.38 5.93 2.62
C ILE A 79 -14.05 6.77 1.38
N GLU A 80 -14.69 6.50 0.24
CA GLU A 80 -14.49 7.29 -0.98
C GLU A 80 -14.86 8.77 -0.79
N SER A 81 -15.99 9.04 -0.13
CA SER A 81 -16.43 10.41 0.19
C SER A 81 -15.40 11.13 1.08
N ASP A 82 -14.91 10.47 2.13
CA ASP A 82 -13.92 11.06 3.03
C ASP A 82 -12.58 11.30 2.31
N VAL A 83 -12.14 10.36 1.47
CA VAL A 83 -10.92 10.52 0.65
C VAL A 83 -11.07 11.69 -0.34
N ALA A 84 -12.25 11.85 -0.94
CA ALA A 84 -12.54 12.99 -1.82
C ALA A 84 -12.41 14.32 -1.06
N ASP A 85 -13.00 14.41 0.12
CA ASP A 85 -12.92 15.59 0.98
C ASP A 85 -11.48 15.88 1.45
N MET A 86 -10.71 14.84 1.81
CA MET A 86 -9.30 14.98 2.16
C MET A 86 -8.47 15.53 1.01
N LEU A 87 -8.71 15.06 -0.22
CA LEU A 87 -8.05 15.59 -1.42
C LEU A 87 -8.51 17.02 -1.75
N GLU A 88 -9.79 17.33 -1.57
CA GLU A 88 -10.37 18.66 -1.80
C GLU A 88 -9.74 19.72 -0.88
N ARG A 89 -9.56 19.37 0.40
CA ARG A 89 -8.97 20.23 1.44
C ARG A 89 -7.45 20.18 1.48
N SER A 90 -6.81 19.36 0.64
CA SER A 90 -5.35 19.30 0.59
C SER A 90 -4.75 20.64 0.14
N PRO A 91 -3.49 20.95 0.52
CA PRO A 91 -2.77 22.10 0.00
C PRO A 91 -2.81 22.13 -1.54
N VAL A 92 -2.97 23.31 -2.14
CA VAL A 92 -3.02 23.45 -3.61
C VAL A 92 -1.75 22.96 -4.32
N THR A 93 -0.63 22.98 -3.62
CA THR A 93 0.65 22.43 -4.05
C THR A 93 1.46 22.04 -2.81
N LYS A 94 2.57 21.31 -3.02
CA LYS A 94 3.51 20.99 -1.96
C LYS A 94 3.93 22.27 -1.21
N ASP A 95 3.88 22.20 0.11
CA ASP A 95 4.22 23.28 1.06
C ASP A 95 3.26 24.49 1.09
N ALA A 96 2.15 24.49 0.34
CA ALA A 96 1.14 25.54 0.45
C ALA A 96 0.37 25.48 1.78
N GLU A 97 -0.06 26.64 2.29
CA GLU A 97 -0.84 26.74 3.53
C GLU A 97 -2.36 26.81 3.28
N ILE A 98 -2.77 26.92 2.03
CA ILE A 98 -4.17 27.06 1.62
C ILE A 98 -4.62 25.95 0.69
N ASP A 99 -5.89 25.59 0.80
CA ASP A 99 -6.59 24.70 -0.13
C ASP A 99 -7.05 25.48 -1.39
N LYS A 100 -7.64 24.77 -2.35
CA LYS A 100 -8.06 25.37 -3.63
C LYS A 100 -9.25 26.31 -3.50
N SER A 101 -9.96 26.28 -2.37
CA SER A 101 -11.04 27.20 -2.04
C SER A 101 -10.54 28.44 -1.27
N GLY A 102 -9.26 28.49 -0.92
CA GLY A 102 -8.63 29.59 -0.19
C GLY A 102 -8.75 29.48 1.33
N ASN A 103 -9.21 28.34 1.87
CA ASN A 103 -9.20 28.08 3.31
C ASN A 103 -7.82 27.56 3.75
N THR A 104 -7.59 27.50 5.05
CA THR A 104 -6.42 26.79 5.61
C THR A 104 -6.45 25.32 5.19
N ALA A 105 -5.37 24.85 4.57
CA ALA A 105 -5.30 23.49 4.05
C ALA A 105 -5.25 22.42 5.16
N LEU A 106 -5.72 21.22 4.82
CA LEU A 106 -5.65 20.04 5.67
C LEU A 106 -4.21 19.76 6.09
N GLY A 107 -4.02 19.52 7.39
CA GLY A 107 -2.72 19.26 8.00
C GLY A 107 -1.93 20.52 8.41
N VAL A 108 -2.32 21.72 7.98
CA VAL A 108 -1.66 22.95 8.39
C VAL A 108 -1.92 23.22 9.88
N GLY A 109 -0.86 23.53 10.62
CA GLY A 109 -0.91 23.78 12.06
C GLY A 109 -0.92 22.53 12.94
N LEU A 110 -0.89 21.33 12.35
CA LEU A 110 -0.75 20.08 13.10
C LEU A 110 0.72 19.76 13.39
N THR A 111 0.96 19.01 14.47
CA THR A 111 2.33 18.70 14.94
C THR A 111 3.02 17.62 14.10
N ALA A 112 2.27 16.61 13.67
CA ALA A 112 2.80 15.50 12.90
C ALA A 112 2.77 15.80 11.39
N ARG A 113 3.58 15.08 10.62
CA ARG A 113 3.49 15.11 9.16
C ARG A 113 2.20 14.43 8.72
N ASN A 114 1.36 15.12 7.96
CA ASN A 114 0.06 14.59 7.51
C ASN A 114 -0.03 14.29 6.02
N ILE A 115 0.67 15.04 5.16
CA ILE A 115 0.59 14.84 3.72
C ILE A 115 1.99 14.64 3.18
N SER A 116 2.17 13.58 2.38
CA SER A 116 3.38 13.38 1.60
C SER A 116 3.10 13.57 0.12
N TRP A 117 4.02 14.27 -0.53
CA TRP A 117 3.98 14.59 -1.94
C TRP A 117 5.11 13.86 -2.66
N VAL A 118 4.88 13.51 -3.92
CA VAL A 118 5.87 12.84 -4.78
C VAL A 118 5.86 13.49 -6.16
N ARG A 119 7.00 13.48 -6.86
CA ARG A 119 7.00 13.81 -8.28
C ARG A 119 6.26 12.69 -9.03
N PRO A 120 5.44 13.00 -10.04
CA PRO A 120 4.72 11.98 -10.78
C PRO A 120 5.62 10.84 -11.26
N LEU A 121 5.15 9.60 -11.10
CA LEU A 121 5.83 8.36 -11.52
C LEU A 121 7.23 8.11 -10.89
N SER A 122 7.60 8.88 -9.87
CA SER A 122 8.90 8.73 -9.20
C SER A 122 8.88 7.76 -8.00
N ASP A 123 10.02 7.17 -7.72
CA ASP A 123 10.40 6.42 -6.53
C ASP A 123 11.41 7.25 -5.71
N PRO A 124 10.96 8.10 -4.77
CA PRO A 124 11.87 8.98 -4.04
C PRO A 124 12.78 8.22 -3.04
N LEU A 125 12.52 6.93 -2.76
CA LEU A 125 13.19 6.19 -1.68
C LEU A 125 14.19 5.15 -2.19
N GLY A 126 13.90 4.49 -3.31
CA GLY A 126 14.71 3.38 -3.79
C GLY A 126 16.17 3.74 -4.07
N GLY A 127 17.07 2.89 -3.56
CA GLY A 127 18.52 3.07 -3.67
C GLY A 127 19.10 4.18 -2.78
N THR A 128 18.33 4.71 -1.82
CA THR A 128 18.78 5.77 -0.89
C THR A 128 18.86 5.25 0.56
N ASP A 129 19.52 6.01 1.43
CA ASP A 129 19.57 5.73 2.88
C ASP A 129 18.30 6.20 3.64
N ALA A 130 17.32 6.79 2.93
CA ALA A 130 16.07 7.22 3.55
C ALA A 130 15.30 6.03 4.15
N SER A 131 14.57 6.26 5.23
CA SER A 131 13.85 5.21 5.97
C SER A 131 14.78 4.05 6.36
N TYR A 132 15.96 4.38 6.90
CA TYR A 132 16.97 3.41 7.34
C TYR A 132 17.51 2.51 6.21
N GLY A 133 17.48 2.97 4.97
CA GLY A 133 18.01 2.24 3.81
C GLY A 133 17.24 0.96 3.45
N ARG A 134 15.98 0.82 3.91
CA ARG A 134 15.18 -0.40 3.69
C ARG A 134 14.77 -0.63 2.23
N HIS A 135 14.77 0.44 1.42
CA HIS A 135 14.46 0.40 -0.02
C HIS A 135 15.75 0.32 -0.84
N GLN A 136 16.37 -0.86 -0.88
CA GLN A 136 17.78 -1.01 -1.29
C GLN A 136 18.04 -0.81 -2.80
N ALA A 137 16.99 -0.84 -3.62
CA ALA A 137 17.07 -0.71 -5.07
C ALA A 137 16.03 0.29 -5.58
N LYS A 138 16.35 0.94 -6.71
CA LYS A 138 15.53 1.95 -7.37
C LYS A 138 14.55 1.28 -8.34
N MET A 139 13.30 1.70 -8.34
CA MET A 139 12.31 1.27 -9.35
C MET A 139 12.51 2.02 -10.67
N ASN A 140 12.03 1.44 -11.77
CA ASN A 140 11.90 2.14 -13.04
C ASN A 140 10.97 3.35 -12.88
N GLU A 141 11.37 4.50 -13.43
CA GLU A 141 10.63 5.77 -13.37
C GLU A 141 10.34 6.23 -14.82
N PRO A 142 9.18 5.85 -15.40
CA PRO A 142 8.78 6.37 -16.69
C PRO A 142 8.69 7.90 -16.66
N ALA A 143 8.98 8.53 -17.80
CA ALA A 143 8.85 9.98 -17.92
C ALA A 143 7.37 10.38 -17.82
N PRO A 144 6.98 11.26 -16.88
CA PRO A 144 5.60 11.69 -16.79
C PRO A 144 5.19 12.51 -18.03
N PRO A 145 3.89 12.55 -18.38
CA PRO A 145 3.40 13.40 -19.48
C PRO A 145 3.66 14.88 -19.19
N THR A 146 3.76 15.70 -20.23
CA THR A 146 4.04 17.15 -20.11
C THR A 146 2.99 17.92 -19.31
N GLU A 147 1.79 17.38 -19.22
CA GLU A 147 0.62 17.90 -18.53
C GLU A 147 0.61 17.55 -17.03
N ALA A 148 1.54 16.69 -16.58
CA ALA A 148 1.64 16.29 -15.19
C ALA A 148 2.00 17.50 -14.30
N PRO A 149 1.39 17.62 -13.11
CA PRO A 149 1.80 18.63 -12.13
C PRO A 149 3.20 18.32 -11.57
N ASP A 150 3.87 19.32 -11.01
CA ASP A 150 5.20 19.11 -10.40
C ASP A 150 5.20 18.05 -9.29
N TYR A 151 4.09 17.98 -8.53
CA TYR A 151 3.88 17.04 -7.45
C TYR A 151 2.42 16.56 -7.40
N VAL A 152 2.24 15.33 -6.93
CA VAL A 152 0.93 14.79 -6.54
C VAL A 152 0.96 14.32 -5.09
N VAL A 153 -0.20 14.35 -4.43
CA VAL A 153 -0.38 13.72 -3.11
C VAL A 153 -0.15 12.22 -3.25
N GLN A 154 0.72 11.68 -2.42
CA GLN A 154 1.09 10.26 -2.39
C GLN A 154 0.51 9.55 -1.16
N LEU A 155 0.45 10.25 -0.03
CA LEU A 155 0.12 9.64 1.26
C LEU A 155 -0.56 10.65 2.18
N PHE A 156 -1.64 10.22 2.81
CA PHE A 156 -2.17 10.84 4.02
C PHE A 156 -1.76 10.02 5.24
N LEU A 157 -1.13 10.67 6.21
CA LEU A 157 -0.72 10.13 7.50
C LEU A 157 -1.59 10.71 8.61
N GLY A 158 -1.90 9.90 9.62
CA GLY A 158 -2.91 10.26 10.60
C GLY A 158 -4.29 10.35 9.95
N SER A 159 -4.66 9.39 9.11
CA SER A 159 -5.93 9.45 8.36
C SER A 159 -7.15 9.38 9.28
N LEU A 160 -7.03 8.77 10.47
CA LEU A 160 -8.15 8.56 11.40
C LEU A 160 -8.69 9.86 12.01
N GLN A 161 -7.90 10.93 12.04
CA GLN A 161 -8.36 12.27 12.47
C GLN A 161 -9.04 13.06 11.34
N PHE A 162 -8.98 12.55 10.11
CA PHE A 162 -9.53 13.23 8.93
C PHE A 162 -10.72 12.48 8.30
N SER A 163 -10.87 11.20 8.61
CA SER A 163 -11.91 10.33 8.06
C SER A 163 -12.52 9.45 9.14
N ASP A 164 -13.80 9.68 9.42
CA ASP A 164 -14.61 8.84 10.31
C ASP A 164 -14.81 7.45 9.72
N ALA A 165 -14.86 7.32 8.39
CA ALA A 165 -14.94 6.03 7.71
C ALA A 165 -13.66 5.20 7.89
N CYS A 166 -12.47 5.81 7.73
CA CYS A 166 -11.20 5.16 8.05
C CYS A 166 -11.11 4.77 9.52
N LEU A 167 -11.56 5.63 10.44
CA LEU A 167 -11.58 5.32 11.88
C LEU A 167 -12.46 4.10 12.20
N ARG A 168 -13.65 4.02 11.60
CA ARG A 168 -14.54 2.85 11.76
C ARG A 168 -13.93 1.58 11.19
N LEU A 169 -13.34 1.65 9.99
CA LEU A 169 -12.67 0.50 9.38
C LEU A 169 -11.47 0.03 10.22
N TYR A 170 -10.71 0.96 10.80
CA TYR A 170 -9.58 0.65 11.69
C TYR A 170 -10.05 -0.09 12.95
N GLY A 171 -11.27 0.15 13.40
CA GLY A 171 -11.94 -0.55 14.50
C GLY A 171 -12.83 -1.73 14.08
N HIS A 172 -12.76 -2.21 12.83
CA HIS A 172 -13.67 -3.24 12.33
C HIS A 172 -13.53 -4.54 13.14
N PRO A 173 -14.60 -5.05 13.81
CA PRO A 173 -14.49 -6.15 14.76
C PRO A 173 -13.85 -7.42 14.19
N ASP A 174 -14.19 -7.80 12.95
CA ASP A 174 -13.60 -8.99 12.33
C ASP A 174 -12.13 -8.80 11.97
N LEU A 175 -11.70 -7.59 11.59
CA LEU A 175 -10.29 -7.30 11.31
C LEU A 175 -9.46 -7.29 12.61
N LEU A 176 -10.02 -6.74 13.69
CA LEU A 176 -9.41 -6.79 15.02
C LEU A 176 -9.27 -8.24 15.52
N ARG A 177 -10.26 -9.10 15.26
CA ARG A 177 -10.22 -10.52 15.61
C ARG A 177 -9.20 -11.31 14.78
N VAL A 178 -9.00 -10.92 13.52
CA VAL A 178 -7.88 -11.42 12.70
C VAL A 178 -6.54 -10.98 13.31
N ALA A 179 -6.39 -9.71 13.66
CA ALA A 179 -5.17 -9.18 14.27
C ALA A 179 -4.83 -9.89 15.59
N GLU A 180 -5.82 -10.08 16.47
CA GLU A 180 -5.68 -10.85 17.71
C GLU A 180 -5.29 -12.31 17.44
N THR A 181 -5.82 -12.93 16.39
CA THR A 181 -5.46 -14.31 16.07
C THR A 181 -3.98 -14.42 15.68
N ILE A 182 -3.46 -13.46 14.92
CA ILE A 182 -2.09 -13.47 14.40
C ILE A 182 -1.08 -13.00 15.45
N ASN A 183 -1.35 -11.88 16.13
CA ASN A 183 -0.40 -11.22 17.04
C ASN A 183 -0.67 -11.48 18.54
N GLY A 184 -1.79 -12.15 18.86
CA GLY A 184 -2.23 -12.35 20.23
C GLY A 184 -3.12 -11.21 20.76
N PRO A 185 -3.74 -11.38 21.94
CA PRO A 185 -4.76 -10.47 22.49
C PRO A 185 -4.24 -9.09 22.92
N ASP A 186 -2.93 -8.93 23.07
CA ASP A 186 -2.28 -7.67 23.47
C ASP A 186 -1.63 -6.96 22.26
N PHE A 187 -2.15 -7.20 21.06
CA PHE A 187 -1.66 -6.54 19.85
C PHE A 187 -1.88 -5.03 19.96
N THR A 188 -0.90 -4.26 19.51
CA THR A 188 -0.97 -2.79 19.49
C THR A 188 -0.89 -2.30 18.05
N PRO A 189 -1.96 -1.72 17.49
CA PRO A 189 -1.88 -1.01 16.22
C PRO A 189 -0.97 0.21 16.36
N PHE A 190 -0.01 0.41 15.45
CA PHE A 190 1.04 1.41 15.61
C PHE A 190 1.24 2.35 14.41
N ASN A 191 0.54 2.14 13.30
CA ASN A 191 0.62 3.01 12.14
C ASN A 191 -0.57 2.84 11.20
N GLU A 192 -0.95 3.92 10.51
CA GLU A 192 -2.00 3.92 9.51
C GLU A 192 -1.75 5.00 8.46
N ALA A 193 -2.20 4.73 7.24
CA ALA A 193 -2.10 5.69 6.15
C ALA A 193 -3.11 5.42 5.03
N VAL A 194 -3.47 6.47 4.29
CA VAL A 194 -4.20 6.36 3.02
C VAL A 194 -3.24 6.67 1.88
N TRP A 195 -2.93 5.66 1.07
CA TRP A 195 -2.08 5.79 -0.10
C TRP A 195 -2.89 6.24 -1.32
N ILE A 196 -2.43 7.29 -2.00
CA ILE A 196 -3.04 7.78 -3.23
C ILE A 196 -2.11 7.43 -4.41
N LYS A 197 -2.61 6.60 -5.32
CA LYS A 197 -1.95 6.24 -6.58
C LYS A 197 -2.83 6.71 -7.73
N GLN A 198 -2.69 7.98 -8.10
CA GLN A 198 -3.48 8.56 -9.18
C GLN A 198 -3.15 7.87 -10.52
N PRO A 199 -4.15 7.58 -11.37
CA PRO A 199 -3.91 7.04 -12.71
C PRO A 199 -2.90 7.88 -13.50
N GLY A 200 -1.85 7.24 -14.03
CA GLY A 200 -0.82 7.90 -14.83
C GLY A 200 0.14 8.83 -14.06
N LEU A 201 0.00 8.96 -12.73
CA LEU A 201 0.79 9.92 -11.94
C LEU A 201 1.35 9.34 -10.63
N GLY A 202 0.79 8.23 -10.11
CA GLY A 202 1.23 7.64 -8.85
C GLY A 202 2.72 7.30 -8.85
N GLY A 203 3.44 7.72 -7.80
CA GLY A 203 4.84 7.30 -7.62
C GLY A 203 4.92 5.81 -7.30
N SER A 204 6.04 5.16 -7.62
CA SER A 204 6.28 3.78 -7.20
C SER A 204 6.82 3.74 -5.76
N VAL A 205 6.75 2.56 -5.13
CA VAL A 205 7.41 2.29 -3.85
C VAL A 205 8.35 1.12 -4.10
N ALA A 206 9.64 1.36 -3.91
CA ALA A 206 10.66 0.34 -4.10
C ALA A 206 10.47 -0.90 -3.24
N TRP A 207 11.00 -2.03 -3.72
CA TRP A 207 11.07 -3.27 -2.94
C TRP A 207 11.71 -3.03 -1.57
N HIS A 208 11.04 -3.49 -0.53
CA HIS A 208 11.52 -3.39 0.85
C HIS A 208 10.88 -4.46 1.73
N GLN A 209 11.50 -4.69 2.88
CA GLN A 209 10.83 -5.27 4.04
C GLN A 209 10.46 -4.12 4.97
N ASP A 210 9.24 -4.13 5.52
CA ASP A 210 8.78 -3.02 6.36
C ASP A 210 9.62 -2.86 7.63
N GLY A 211 9.94 -4.00 8.25
CA GLY A 211 10.85 -4.08 9.39
C GLY A 211 12.27 -3.60 9.04
N TRP A 212 12.81 -2.69 9.84
CA TRP A 212 14.20 -2.22 9.72
C TRP A 212 15.05 -2.51 10.98
N THR A 213 14.40 -2.91 12.07
CA THR A 213 15.02 -3.32 13.35
C THR A 213 14.93 -4.83 13.56
N HIS A 214 15.53 -5.35 14.64
CA HIS A 214 15.35 -6.71 15.15
C HIS A 214 15.73 -7.88 14.22
N TRP A 215 16.32 -7.62 13.05
CA TRP A 215 16.77 -8.65 12.11
C TRP A 215 17.85 -9.59 12.66
N ASP A 216 18.63 -9.14 13.64
CA ASP A 216 19.66 -9.94 14.31
C ASP A 216 19.19 -10.50 15.66
N SER A 217 17.89 -10.41 15.96
CA SER A 217 17.33 -10.94 17.21
C SER A 217 17.46 -12.47 17.25
N PRO A 218 17.92 -13.07 18.36
CA PRO A 218 17.89 -14.53 18.52
C PRO A 218 16.47 -15.09 18.61
N GLU A 219 15.48 -14.22 18.85
CA GLU A 219 14.06 -14.53 18.91
C GLU A 219 13.32 -14.12 17.62
N LEU A 220 14.03 -13.86 16.52
CA LEU A 220 13.41 -13.51 15.24
C LEU A 220 12.46 -14.63 14.80
N ASP A 221 11.22 -14.24 14.51
CA ASP A 221 10.17 -15.07 13.95
C ASP A 221 9.40 -14.32 12.85
N ASN A 222 8.45 -15.01 12.21
CA ASN A 222 7.65 -14.45 11.12
C ASN A 222 6.71 -13.30 11.55
N HIS A 223 6.53 -13.06 12.85
CA HIS A 223 5.62 -12.06 13.40
C HIS A 223 6.36 -10.87 14.06
N THR A 224 7.68 -10.93 14.16
CA THR A 224 8.55 -9.95 14.83
C THR A 224 8.34 -8.52 14.31
N HIS A 225 8.05 -8.36 13.02
CA HIS A 225 7.86 -7.05 12.39
C HIS A 225 6.38 -6.66 12.21
N GLY A 226 5.45 -7.43 12.78
CA GLY A 226 4.02 -7.24 12.61
C GLY A 226 3.52 -7.56 11.20
N PHE A 227 2.29 -7.13 10.91
CA PHE A 227 1.68 -7.25 9.58
C PHE A 227 0.80 -6.01 9.31
N ASN A 228 0.43 -5.82 8.05
CA ASN A 228 -0.46 -4.74 7.63
C ASN A 228 -1.78 -5.28 7.08
N PHE A 229 -2.87 -4.55 7.31
CA PHE A 229 -4.05 -4.64 6.45
C PHE A 229 -3.95 -3.61 5.33
N MET A 230 -4.34 -4.01 4.12
CA MET A 230 -4.47 -3.11 2.99
C MET A 230 -5.89 -3.22 2.43
N ALA A 231 -6.76 -2.30 2.82
CA ALA A 231 -8.09 -2.16 2.25
C ALA A 231 -8.00 -1.52 0.85
N GLN A 232 -8.66 -2.14 -0.14
CA GLN A 232 -8.64 -1.67 -1.51
C GLN A 232 -9.94 -0.95 -1.85
N LEU A 233 -9.89 0.38 -1.98
CA LEU A 233 -11.07 1.19 -2.29
C LEU A 233 -11.58 0.97 -3.72
N TYR A 234 -10.67 0.77 -4.69
CA TYR A 234 -10.98 0.66 -6.12
C TYR A 234 -10.62 -0.70 -6.73
N GLY A 235 -10.45 -1.73 -5.89
CA GLY A 235 -9.88 -3.01 -6.31
C GLY A 235 -8.37 -2.93 -6.60
N CYS A 236 -7.80 -4.07 -6.96
CA CYS A 236 -6.35 -4.24 -7.13
C CYS A 236 -6.08 -5.32 -8.17
N ASP A 237 -5.27 -4.99 -9.18
CA ASP A 237 -4.74 -5.90 -10.19
C ASP A 237 -3.24 -5.65 -10.43
N ALA A 238 -2.62 -6.37 -11.36
CA ALA A 238 -1.19 -6.22 -11.65
C ALA A 238 -0.81 -4.83 -12.24
N ALA A 239 -1.77 -4.03 -12.69
CA ALA A 239 -1.53 -2.70 -13.24
C ALA A 239 -1.52 -1.60 -12.17
N ASN A 240 -2.31 -1.74 -11.10
CA ASN A 240 -2.46 -0.72 -10.05
C ASN A 240 -2.15 -1.22 -8.62
N GLY A 241 -1.73 -2.48 -8.47
CA GLY A 241 -1.67 -3.18 -7.21
C GLY A 241 -0.32 -3.19 -6.49
N LEU A 242 -0.37 -3.78 -5.29
CA LEU A 242 0.81 -4.15 -4.52
C LEU A 242 1.39 -5.46 -5.07
N TRP A 243 2.69 -5.46 -5.35
CA TRP A 243 3.44 -6.65 -5.70
C TRP A 243 4.14 -7.24 -4.49
N VAL A 244 4.08 -8.56 -4.32
CA VAL A 244 4.70 -9.27 -3.20
C VAL A 244 5.50 -10.48 -3.69
N VAL A 245 6.57 -10.84 -2.99
CA VAL A 245 7.29 -12.11 -3.22
C VAL A 245 6.79 -13.12 -2.18
N PRO A 246 5.96 -14.11 -2.57
CA PRO A 246 5.39 -15.06 -1.61
C PRO A 246 6.48 -15.83 -0.85
N GLY A 247 6.28 -16.01 0.46
CA GLY A 247 7.23 -16.72 1.33
C GLY A 247 8.44 -15.90 1.77
N SER A 248 8.66 -14.70 1.20
CA SER A 248 9.82 -13.86 1.56
C SER A 248 9.83 -13.40 3.04
N HIS A 249 8.67 -13.38 3.69
CA HIS A 249 8.54 -13.06 5.13
C HIS A 249 9.25 -14.06 6.06
N SER A 250 9.46 -15.32 5.65
CA SER A 250 9.95 -16.39 6.54
C SER A 250 11.44 -16.72 6.40
N VAL A 251 12.20 -15.90 5.66
CA VAL A 251 13.64 -16.16 5.37
C VAL A 251 14.57 -15.14 6.03
N GLY A 252 14.06 -14.32 6.94
CA GLY A 252 14.82 -13.27 7.63
C GLY A 252 15.11 -12.06 6.73
N LYS A 253 16.22 -11.36 7.01
CA LYS A 253 16.58 -10.14 6.28
C LYS A 253 17.10 -10.47 4.88
N ILE A 254 16.49 -9.87 3.87
CA ILE A 254 16.79 -10.14 2.46
C ILE A 254 17.72 -9.06 1.89
N ASN A 255 18.68 -9.49 1.06
CA ASN A 255 19.46 -8.59 0.22
C ASN A 255 18.71 -8.31 -1.09
N ILE A 256 17.78 -7.35 -1.03
CA ILE A 256 16.92 -6.94 -2.14
C ILE A 256 17.74 -6.35 -3.28
N LYS A 257 18.82 -5.61 -2.97
CA LYS A 257 19.71 -5.08 -4.00
C LYS A 257 20.28 -6.19 -4.87
N ARG A 258 20.76 -7.27 -4.25
CA ARG A 258 21.26 -8.44 -4.96
C ARG A 258 20.16 -9.12 -5.80
N MET A 259 18.94 -9.24 -5.28
CA MET A 259 17.83 -9.83 -6.05
C MET A 259 17.52 -9.03 -7.32
N VAL A 260 17.51 -7.70 -7.22
CA VAL A 260 17.29 -6.80 -8.37
C VAL A 260 18.45 -6.88 -9.36
N GLU A 261 19.71 -6.93 -8.87
CA GLU A 261 20.89 -7.12 -9.70
C GLU A 261 20.85 -8.47 -10.46
N GLU A 262 20.48 -9.56 -9.79
CA GLU A 262 20.34 -10.89 -10.39
C GLU A 262 19.17 -10.98 -11.38
N ALA A 263 18.07 -10.27 -11.12
CA ALA A 263 16.95 -10.16 -12.06
C ALA A 263 17.28 -9.26 -13.28
N GLY A 264 18.32 -8.42 -13.17
CA GLY A 264 18.66 -7.42 -14.18
C GLY A 264 17.62 -6.31 -14.36
N SER A 265 16.64 -6.22 -13.46
CA SER A 265 15.57 -5.22 -13.46
C SER A 265 14.85 -5.17 -12.10
N ASP A 266 14.01 -4.16 -11.91
CA ASP A 266 13.14 -4.02 -10.74
C ASP A 266 11.93 -4.99 -10.73
N ARG A 267 11.84 -5.90 -11.69
CA ARG A 267 10.75 -6.88 -11.83
C ARG A 267 11.21 -8.23 -11.29
N LEU A 268 11.04 -8.44 -9.99
CA LEU A 268 11.47 -9.67 -9.32
C LEU A 268 10.69 -10.88 -9.87
N PRO A 269 11.34 -11.88 -10.49
CA PRO A 269 10.64 -12.96 -11.22
C PRO A 269 9.63 -13.76 -10.39
N GLU A 270 9.84 -13.80 -9.07
CA GLU A 270 9.01 -14.56 -8.14
C GLU A 270 7.82 -13.78 -7.56
N ALA A 271 7.68 -12.51 -7.94
CA ALA A 271 6.60 -11.67 -7.44
C ALA A 271 5.24 -11.97 -8.10
N VAL A 272 4.19 -11.70 -7.34
CA VAL A 272 2.78 -11.83 -7.69
C VAL A 272 2.00 -10.58 -7.32
#